data_AF-A0AAJ6YNH4-F1
#
_entry.id   AF-A0AAJ6YNH4-F1
#
_cell.length_a   1.000
_cell.length_b   1.000
_cell.length_c   1.000
_cell.angle_alpha   90.00
_cell.angle_beta   90.00
_cell.angle_gamma   90.00
#
_symmetry.space_group_name_H-M   'P 1'
#
loop_
_entity.id
_entity.type
_entity.pdbx_description
1 polymer ?
#
loop_
_entity_poly.entity_id
_entity_poly.type
_entity_poly.pdbx_seq_one_letter_code
_entity_poly.pdbx_strand_id
1 'polypeptide(L)'
;MTSRQNSEKLVNQMETFIENVRQINIMVCNFQPQAQHILNRKIQNIVTDLQVINNLKDSVKDMRIPVEVLKYVDAGQNPHLFTKDCIDKAMIKNQELKGKIDSYKKFKANMLLEINKYFPKEVEKYRAIRNDNNDD
;
A
#
# COMPACT_ATOMS: atom_id res chain seq x y z
N MET A 1 -11.48 -14.64 9.46
CA MET A 1 -10.58 -15.82 9.28
C MET A 1 -10.64 -16.41 7.86
N THR A 2 -11.69 -16.15 7.06
CA THR A 2 -11.89 -16.67 5.70
C THR A 2 -11.01 -16.04 4.61
N SER A 3 -10.78 -14.71 4.63
CA SER A 3 -10.06 -14.03 3.52
C SER A 3 -8.59 -14.43 3.39
N ARG A 4 -7.89 -14.70 4.51
CA ARG A 4 -6.48 -15.14 4.50
C ARG A 4 -6.33 -16.56 3.93
N GLN A 5 -7.23 -17.47 4.29
CA GLN A 5 -7.26 -18.82 3.73
C GLN A 5 -7.55 -18.80 2.22
N ASN A 6 -8.40 -17.88 1.77
CA ASN A 6 -8.68 -17.71 0.34
C ASN A 6 -7.46 -17.19 -0.43
N SER A 7 -6.70 -16.24 0.12
CA SER A 7 -5.45 -15.79 -0.49
C SER A 7 -4.38 -16.89 -0.53
N GLU A 8 -4.27 -17.70 0.54
CA GLU A 8 -3.33 -18.82 0.58
C GLU A 8 -3.66 -19.87 -0.49
N LYS A 9 -4.95 -20.18 -0.70
CA LYS A 9 -5.38 -21.06 -1.80
C LYS A 9 -4.99 -20.52 -3.18
N LEU A 10 -5.19 -19.22 -3.42
CA LEU A 10 -4.81 -18.58 -4.67
C LEU A 10 -3.29 -18.66 -4.90
N VAL A 11 -2.49 -18.35 -3.87
CA VAL A 11 -1.03 -18.41 -3.92
C VAL A 11 -0.56 -19.84 -4.24
N ASN A 12 -1.06 -20.84 -3.53
CA ASN A 12 -0.69 -22.24 -3.76
C ASN A 12 -1.04 -22.71 -5.18
N GLN A 13 -2.19 -22.27 -5.71
CA GLN A 13 -2.59 -22.58 -7.09
C GLN A 13 -1.67 -21.89 -8.11
N MET A 14 -1.26 -20.64 -7.87
CA MET A 14 -0.30 -19.93 -8.72
C MET A 14 1.08 -20.58 -8.71
N GLU A 15 1.56 -21.02 -7.54
CA GLU A 15 2.84 -21.75 -7.43
C GLU A 15 2.80 -23.07 -8.21
N THR A 16 1.69 -23.81 -8.09
CA THR A 16 1.47 -25.06 -8.84
C THR A 16 1.47 -24.80 -10.35
N PHE A 17 0.81 -23.72 -10.78
CA PHE A 17 0.77 -23.30 -12.18
C PHE A 17 2.18 -22.98 -12.72
N ILE A 18 2.95 -22.17 -11.99
CA ILE A 18 4.33 -21.80 -12.35
C ILE A 18 5.21 -23.05 -12.48
N GLU A 19 5.07 -23.99 -11.54
CA GLU A 19 5.82 -25.26 -11.57
C GLU A 19 5.40 -26.14 -12.76
N ASN A 20 4.10 -26.19 -13.10
CA ASN A 20 3.62 -26.89 -14.30
C ASN A 20 4.20 -26.28 -15.59
N VAL A 21 4.26 -24.95 -15.69
CA VAL A 21 4.90 -24.23 -16.81
C VAL A 21 6.40 -24.58 -16.89
N ARG A 22 7.10 -24.57 -15.75
CA ARG A 22 8.53 -24.93 -15.69
C ARG A 22 8.78 -26.36 -16.18
N GLN A 23 7.95 -27.31 -15.75
CA GLN A 23 8.07 -28.70 -16.17
C GLN A 23 7.82 -28.89 -17.66
N ILE A 24 6.87 -28.15 -18.25
CA ILE A 24 6.66 -28.15 -19.70
C ILE A 24 7.89 -27.62 -20.42
N ASN A 25 8.47 -26.50 -19.95
CA ASN A 25 9.67 -25.94 -20.55
C ASN A 25 10.82 -26.97 -20.59
N ILE A 26 11.03 -27.70 -19.50
CA ILE A 26 12.04 -28.78 -19.43
C ILE A 26 11.73 -29.91 -20.42
N MET A 27 10.47 -30.34 -20.52
CA MET A 27 10.06 -31.39 -21.46
C MET A 27 10.22 -30.97 -22.92
N VAL A 28 9.97 -29.70 -23.24
CA VAL A 28 10.14 -29.16 -24.59
C VAL A 28 11.62 -29.02 -24.94
N CYS A 29 12.47 -28.56 -24.01
CA CYS A 29 13.91 -28.48 -24.22
C CYS A 29 14.56 -29.85 -24.50
N ASN A 30 14.08 -30.91 -23.85
CA ASN A 30 14.57 -32.29 -23.99
C ASN A 30 13.50 -33.23 -24.55
N PHE A 31 12.87 -32.81 -25.65
CA PHE A 31 11.72 -33.53 -26.18
C PHE A 31 12.06 -34.94 -26.67
N GLN A 32 11.23 -35.91 -26.26
CA GLN A 32 11.24 -37.28 -26.75
C GLN A 32 9.86 -37.63 -27.34
N PRO A 33 9.76 -38.28 -28.52
CA PRO A 33 8.47 -38.61 -29.13
C PRO A 33 7.51 -39.40 -28.23
N GLN A 34 8.06 -40.26 -27.38
CA GLN A 34 7.31 -41.07 -26.40
C GLN A 34 6.62 -40.21 -25.33
N ALA A 35 7.15 -39.02 -25.06
CA ALA A 35 6.61 -38.08 -24.07
C ALA A 35 5.50 -37.17 -24.62
N GLN A 36 5.15 -37.26 -25.91
CA GLN A 36 4.13 -36.39 -26.54
C GLN A 36 2.79 -36.43 -25.82
N HIS A 37 2.32 -37.62 -25.43
CA HIS A 37 1.06 -37.76 -24.68
C HIS A 37 1.12 -37.08 -23.31
N ILE A 38 2.27 -37.17 -22.62
CA ILE A 38 2.51 -36.55 -21.32
C ILE A 38 2.52 -35.02 -21.46
N LEU A 39 3.18 -34.51 -22.50
CA LEU A 39 3.21 -33.09 -22.83
C LEU A 39 1.80 -32.54 -23.09
N ASN A 40 1.01 -33.21 -23.93
CA ASN A 40 -0.38 -32.82 -24.22
C ASN A 40 -1.23 -32.76 -22.93
N ARG A 41 -1.07 -33.74 -22.05
CA ARG A 41 -1.75 -33.75 -20.75
C ARG A 41 -1.33 -32.56 -19.88
N LYS A 42 -0.05 -32.23 -19.84
CA LYS A 42 0.43 -31.05 -19.08
C LYS A 42 -0.07 -29.73 -19.66
N ILE A 43 -0.18 -29.61 -20.99
CA ILE A 43 -0.76 -28.43 -21.62
C ILE A 43 -2.23 -28.27 -21.22
N GLN A 44 -2.99 -29.37 -21.21
CA GLN A 44 -4.37 -29.37 -20.71
C GLN A 44 -4.45 -28.96 -19.23
N ASN A 45 -3.52 -29.46 -18.39
CA ASN A 45 -3.45 -29.05 -16.99
C ASN A 45 -3.22 -27.55 -16.82
N ILE A 46 -2.36 -26.91 -17.62
CA ILE A 46 -2.17 -25.46 -17.61
C ILE A 46 -3.47 -24.71 -17.90
N VAL A 47 -4.27 -25.18 -18.87
CA VAL A 47 -5.56 -24.58 -19.20
C VAL A 47 -6.52 -24.71 -18.02
N THR A 48 -6.59 -25.88 -17.39
CA THR A 48 -7.40 -26.10 -16.18
C THR A 48 -6.92 -25.24 -15.02
N ASP A 49 -5.61 -25.14 -14.79
CA ASP A 49 -5.03 -24.32 -13.71
C ASP A 49 -5.39 -22.84 -13.90
N LEU A 50 -5.32 -22.31 -15.13
CA LEU A 50 -5.75 -20.94 -15.44
C LEU A 50 -7.23 -20.72 -15.18
N GLN A 51 -8.09 -21.70 -15.50
CA GLN A 51 -9.52 -21.63 -15.20
C GLN A 51 -9.77 -21.60 -13.69
N VAL A 52 -9.07 -22.44 -12.92
CA VAL A 52 -9.15 -22.45 -11.46
C VAL A 52 -8.68 -21.11 -10.88
N ILE A 53 -7.55 -20.57 -11.33
CA ILE A 53 -7.04 -19.25 -10.89
C ILE A 53 -8.08 -18.16 -11.17
N ASN A 54 -8.66 -18.13 -12.37
CA ASN A 54 -9.69 -17.14 -12.72
C ASN A 54 -10.96 -17.29 -11.86
N ASN A 55 -11.33 -18.51 -11.44
CA ASN A 55 -12.47 -18.72 -10.54
C ASN A 55 -12.15 -18.29 -9.10
N LEU A 56 -10.90 -18.44 -8.65
CA LEU A 56 -10.45 -18.02 -7.33
C LEU A 56 -10.33 -16.50 -7.18
N LYS A 57 -10.28 -15.73 -8.28
CA LYS A 57 -10.21 -14.26 -8.23
C LYS A 57 -11.31 -13.63 -7.37
N ASP A 58 -12.50 -14.23 -7.39
CA ASP A 58 -13.67 -13.72 -6.69
C ASP A 58 -13.54 -13.89 -5.17
N SER A 59 -12.72 -14.86 -4.73
CA SER A 59 -12.46 -15.15 -3.32
C SER A 59 -11.50 -14.16 -2.65
N VAL A 60 -10.82 -13.31 -3.43
CA VAL A 60 -9.89 -12.28 -2.97
C VAL A 60 -10.35 -10.85 -3.31
N LYS A 61 -11.59 -10.67 -3.78
CA LYS A 61 -12.15 -9.36 -4.18
C LYS A 61 -12.08 -8.27 -3.09
N ASP A 62 -12.12 -8.67 -1.83
CA ASP A 62 -12.05 -7.72 -0.71
C ASP A 62 -10.65 -7.10 -0.53
N MET A 63 -9.62 -7.67 -1.17
CA MET A 63 -8.26 -7.16 -1.12
C MET A 63 -8.10 -5.99 -2.08
N ARG A 64 -7.99 -4.77 -1.53
CA ARG A 64 -7.66 -3.57 -2.31
C ARG A 64 -6.15 -3.40 -2.39
N ILE A 65 -5.63 -3.38 -3.61
CA ILE A 65 -4.20 -3.17 -3.88
C ILE A 65 -4.05 -1.75 -4.45
N PRO A 66 -3.24 -0.87 -3.81
CA PRO A 66 -2.92 0.44 -4.38
C PRO A 66 -2.23 0.29 -5.73
N VAL A 67 -2.67 1.04 -6.73
CA VAL A 67 -2.14 0.96 -8.10
C VAL A 67 -0.65 1.33 -8.14
N GLU A 68 -0.21 2.17 -7.21
CA GLU A 68 1.18 2.58 -7.05
C GLU A 68 2.11 1.41 -6.74
N VAL A 69 1.61 0.36 -6.07
CA VAL A 69 2.38 -0.85 -5.78
C VAL A 69 2.79 -1.57 -7.06
N LEU A 70 1.96 -1.51 -8.12
CA LEU A 70 2.26 -2.14 -9.41
C LEU A 70 3.56 -1.60 -10.01
N LYS A 71 3.88 -0.31 -9.79
CA LYS A 71 5.14 0.28 -10.26
C LYS A 71 6.37 -0.40 -9.65
N TYR A 72 6.28 -0.84 -8.39
CA TYR A 72 7.37 -1.56 -7.73
C TYR A 72 7.46 -2.99 -8.28
N VAL A 73 6.32 -3.65 -8.50
CA VAL A 73 6.27 -5.01 -9.08
C VAL A 73 6.83 -5.03 -10.49
N ASP A 74 6.39 -4.12 -11.36
CA ASP A 74 6.81 -4.01 -12.76
C ASP A 74 8.32 -3.71 -12.89
N ALA A 75 8.86 -2.96 -11.93
CA ALA A 75 10.30 -2.67 -11.83
C ALA A 75 11.12 -3.82 -11.19
N GLY A 76 10.49 -4.92 -10.79
CA GLY A 76 11.15 -6.03 -10.09
C GLY A 76 11.62 -5.67 -8.68
N GLN A 77 11.10 -4.60 -8.10
CA GLN A 77 11.40 -4.14 -6.74
C GLN A 77 10.47 -4.79 -5.72
N ASN A 78 10.90 -4.83 -4.46
CA ASN A 78 10.08 -5.36 -3.38
C ASN A 78 8.87 -4.43 -3.10
N PRO A 79 7.62 -4.92 -3.21
CA PRO A 79 6.41 -4.14 -2.91
C PRO A 79 6.37 -3.56 -1.48
N HIS A 80 7.07 -4.16 -0.52
CA HIS A 80 7.15 -3.62 0.85
C HIS A 80 7.85 -2.25 0.92
N LEU A 81 8.63 -1.88 -0.09
CA LEU A 81 9.20 -0.54 -0.20
C LEU A 81 8.13 0.53 -0.32
N PHE A 82 7.01 0.25 -1.00
CA PHE A 82 5.88 1.17 -1.05
C PHE A 82 5.33 1.47 0.35
N THR A 83 5.11 0.42 1.16
CA THR A 83 4.62 0.57 2.53
C THR A 83 5.58 1.43 3.35
N LYS A 84 6.88 1.18 3.23
CA LYS A 84 7.92 2.00 3.87
C LYS A 84 7.83 3.45 3.43
N ASP A 85 7.82 3.71 2.12
CA ASP A 85 7.77 5.06 1.56
C ASP A 85 6.51 5.82 2.01
N CYS A 86 5.37 5.12 2.12
CA CYS A 86 4.14 5.71 2.65
C CYS A 86 4.28 6.13 4.11
N ILE A 87 4.88 5.29 4.95
CA ILE A 87 5.14 5.60 6.36
C ILE A 87 6.11 6.77 6.46
N ASP A 88 7.21 6.74 5.71
CA ASP A 88 8.23 7.79 5.71
C ASP A 88 7.63 9.14 5.25
N LYS A 89 6.83 9.14 4.18
CA LYS A 89 6.11 10.35 3.71
C LYS A 89 5.13 10.87 4.75
N ALA A 90 4.37 9.99 5.41
CA ALA A 90 3.44 10.39 6.46
C ALA A 90 4.18 11.00 7.67
N MET A 91 5.32 10.43 8.05
CA MET A 91 6.15 10.94 9.13
C MET A 91 6.72 12.32 8.80
N ILE A 92 7.31 12.49 7.62
CA ILE A 92 7.81 13.79 7.13
C ILE A 92 6.66 14.81 7.13
N LYS A 93 5.49 14.43 6.62
CA LYS A 93 4.36 15.34 6.54
C LYS A 93 3.86 15.76 7.92
N ASN A 94 3.82 14.83 8.87
CA ASN A 94 3.45 15.11 10.25
C ASN A 94 4.43 16.11 10.90
N GLN A 95 5.73 15.92 10.69
CA GLN A 95 6.76 16.82 11.20
C GLN A 95 6.66 18.22 10.58
N GLU A 96 6.44 18.31 9.26
CA GLU A 96 6.19 19.57 8.57
C GLU A 96 4.98 20.31 9.14
N LEU A 97 3.87 19.60 9.34
CA LEU A 97 2.63 20.17 9.88
C LEU A 97 2.82 20.66 11.32
N LYS A 98 3.50 19.89 12.15
CA LYS A 98 3.87 20.31 13.51
C LYS A 98 4.70 21.60 13.49
N GLY A 99 5.74 21.66 12.64
CA GLY A 99 6.56 22.87 12.49
C GLY A 99 5.75 24.09 12.03
N LYS A 100 4.77 23.91 11.14
CA LYS A 100 3.84 24.97 10.75
C LYS A 100 2.97 25.43 11.91
N ILE A 101 2.37 24.49 12.67
CA ILE A 101 1.56 24.80 13.85
C ILE A 101 2.37 25.60 14.87
N ASP A 102 3.59 25.16 15.17
CA ASP A 102 4.47 25.85 16.12
C ASP A 102 4.85 27.25 15.63
N SER A 103 5.09 27.41 14.33
CA SER A 103 5.36 28.71 13.72
C SER A 103 4.16 29.66 13.81
N TYR A 104 2.95 29.16 13.55
CA TYR A 104 1.73 29.94 13.71
C TYR A 104 1.45 30.30 15.17
N LYS A 105 1.69 29.39 16.13
CA LYS A 105 1.58 29.66 17.56
C LYS A 105 2.55 30.78 17.99
N LYS A 106 3.82 30.71 17.56
CA LYS A 106 4.83 31.74 17.83
C LYS A 106 4.47 33.08 17.19
N PHE A 107 4.01 33.06 15.93
CA PHE A 107 3.56 34.26 15.24
C PHE A 107 2.39 34.94 15.97
N LYS A 108 1.35 34.16 16.36
CA LYS A 108 0.22 34.65 17.17
C LYS A 108 0.72 35.30 18.47
N ALA A 109 1.61 34.64 19.19
CA ALA A 109 2.15 35.16 20.46
C ALA A 109 2.88 36.50 20.26
N ASN A 110 3.79 36.58 19.28
CA ASN A 110 4.54 37.80 18.99
C ASN A 110 3.63 38.94 18.51
N MET A 111 2.65 38.64 17.65
CA MET A 111 1.69 39.61 17.17
C MET A 111 0.86 40.19 18.33
N LEU A 112 0.39 39.33 19.25
CA LEU A 112 -0.33 39.79 20.44
C LEU A 112 0.54 40.66 21.34
N LEU A 113 1.83 40.33 21.50
CA LEU A 113 2.76 41.16 22.26
C LEU A 113 2.94 42.55 21.65
N GLU A 114 3.14 42.63 20.33
CA GLU A 114 3.29 43.92 19.65
C GLU A 114 2.00 44.77 19.68
N ILE A 115 0.84 44.15 19.44
CA ILE A 115 -0.45 44.87 19.52
C ILE A 115 -0.69 45.38 20.94
N ASN A 116 -0.36 44.59 21.97
CA ASN A 116 -0.56 44.97 23.37
C ASN A 116 0.25 46.22 23.77
N LYS A 117 1.38 46.50 23.11
CA LYS A 117 2.17 47.72 23.37
C LYS A 117 1.42 48.99 22.97
N TYR A 118 0.62 48.93 21.90
CA TYR A 118 -0.07 50.11 21.35
C TYR A 118 -1.56 50.14 21.69
N PHE A 119 -2.21 48.98 21.87
CA PHE A 119 -3.65 48.83 22.05
C PHE A 119 -3.99 47.81 23.17
N PRO A 120 -3.63 48.09 24.43
CA PRO A 120 -3.77 47.13 25.53
C PRO A 120 -5.24 46.79 25.86
N LYS A 121 -6.16 47.76 25.77
CA LYS A 121 -7.58 47.57 26.09
C LYS A 121 -8.27 46.64 25.08
N GLU A 122 -7.86 46.71 23.81
CA GLU A 122 -8.37 45.88 22.73
C GLU A 122 -7.88 44.43 22.88
N VAL A 123 -6.62 44.22 23.28
CA VAL A 123 -6.08 42.88 23.56
C VAL A 123 -6.78 42.23 24.75
N GLU A 124 -7.09 43.00 25.79
CA GLU A 124 -7.83 42.50 26.97
C GLU A 124 -9.24 42.02 26.60
N LYS A 125 -9.97 42.80 25.77
CA LYS A 125 -11.26 42.38 25.20
C LYS A 125 -11.12 41.12 24.33
N TYR A 126 -10.09 41.03 23.50
CA TYR A 126 -9.84 39.86 22.66
C TYR A 126 -9.59 38.59 23.49
N ARG A 127 -8.77 38.67 24.54
CA ARG A 127 -8.50 37.55 25.46
C ARG A 127 -9.76 37.09 26.19
N ALA A 128 -10.61 38.02 26.63
CA ALA A 128 -11.87 37.71 27.29
C ALA A 128 -12.85 36.94 26.39
N ILE A 129 -12.88 37.22 25.08
CA ILE A 129 -13.74 36.51 24.12
C ILE A 129 -13.17 35.13 23.77
N ARG A 130 -11.84 35.01 23.72
CA ARG A 130 -11.19 33.81 23.18
C ARG A 130 -11.06 32.66 24.19
N ASN A 131 -11.25 32.89 25.50
CA ASN A 131 -11.05 31.90 26.57
C ASN A 131 -9.72 31.14 26.38
N ASP A 132 -8.60 31.69 26.87
CA ASP A 132 -7.24 31.10 26.84
C ASP A 132 -7.11 29.75 27.63
N ASN A 133 -8.19 28.99 27.86
CA ASN A 133 -8.23 27.75 28.65
C ASN A 133 -8.12 26.43 27.86
N ASN A 134 -7.98 26.44 26.53
CA ASN A 134 -7.99 25.19 25.72
C ASN A 134 -6.75 25.04 24.80
N ASP A 135 -5.59 25.56 25.19
CA ASP A 135 -4.35 25.45 24.40
C ASP A 135 -3.32 24.44 25.03
N ASP A 136 -3.79 23.36 25.66
CA ASP A 136 -3.00 22.12 25.88
C ASP A 136 -3.18 21.14 24.70
#